data_AF-A0A6G1FQ26-F1
#
_entry.id   AF-A0A6G1FQ26-F1
#
_cell.length_a   1.000
_cell.length_b   1.000
_cell.length_c   1.000
_cell.angle_alpha   90.00
_cell.angle_beta   90.00
_cell.angle_gamma   90.00
#
_symmetry.space_group_name_H-M   'P 1'
#
loop_
_entity.id
_entity.type
_entity.pdbx_description
1 polymer ?
#
loop_
_entity_poly.entity_id
_entity_poly.type
_entity_poly.pdbx_seq_one_letter_code
_entity_poly.pdbx_strand_id
1 'polypeptide(L)' 'AYKECRYTVWPSDVVSHLSGPYHRLKGTESQEIARAVRRWRGLVHGHREFQVPDAIEEPIAALPL' A
#
# COMPACT_ATOMS: atom_id res chain seq x y z
N ALA A 1 16.85 -5.55 16.13
CA ALA A 1 16.29 -4.25 15.69
C ALA A 1 15.30 -4.54 14.57
N TYR A 2 14.01 -4.25 14.78
CA TYR A 2 13.02 -4.31 13.70
C TYR A 2 13.46 -3.29 12.64
N LYS A 3 14.00 -3.76 11.51
CA LYS A 3 14.26 -2.89 10.35
C LYS A 3 12.92 -2.61 9.72
N GLU A 4 12.25 -1.56 10.18
CA GLU A 4 11.07 -1.04 9.50
C GLU A 4 11.49 -0.60 8.09
N CYS A 5 10.80 -1.13 7.08
CA CYS A 5 11.02 -0.76 5.70
C CYS A 5 10.46 0.64 5.47
N ARG A 6 11.29 1.53 4.89
CA ARG A 6 10.90 2.93 4.61
C ARG A 6 10.29 3.11 3.22
N TYR A 7 9.95 2.03 2.53
CA TYR A 7 9.35 2.07 1.20
C TYR A 7 7.83 1.93 1.31
N THR A 8 7.14 2.73 0.53
CA THR A 8 5.72 2.54 0.24
C THR A 8 5.58 1.65 -0.98
N VAL A 9 4.56 0.79 -0.96
CA VAL A 9 4.25 -0.14 -2.06
C VAL A 9 2.77 -0.10 -2.38
N TRP A 10 2.42 -0.38 -3.63
CA TRP A 10 1.02 -0.59 -4.00
C TRP A 10 0.49 -1.87 -3.36
N PRO A 11 -0.82 -1.93 -3.04
CA PRO A 11 -1.43 -3.15 -2.53
C PRO A 11 -1.23 -4.38 -3.43
N SER A 12 -1.19 -4.19 -4.74
CA SER A 12 -0.87 -5.23 -5.74
C SER A 12 0.52 -5.84 -5.53
N ASP A 13 1.45 -5.07 -4.98
CA ASP A 13 2.88 -5.39 -4.92
C ASP A 13 3.32 -5.88 -3.53
N VAL A 14 2.40 -5.95 -2.56
CA VAL A 14 2.69 -6.37 -1.19
C VAL A 14 3.35 -7.76 -1.15
N VAL A 15 2.84 -8.72 -1.90
CA VAL A 15 3.38 -10.09 -1.90
C VAL A 15 4.80 -10.11 -2.45
N SER A 16 5.03 -9.47 -3.61
CA SER A 16 6.35 -9.46 -4.26
C SER A 16 7.39 -8.70 -3.42
N HIS A 17 6.98 -7.61 -2.76
CA HIS A 17 7.84 -6.85 -1.87
C HIS A 17 8.25 -7.65 -0.62
N LEU A 18 7.27 -8.23 0.08
CA LEU A 18 7.51 -8.95 1.33
C LEU A 18 8.27 -10.26 1.11
N SER A 19 8.01 -10.97 0.01
CA SER A 19 8.78 -12.17 -0.33
C SER A 19 10.13 -11.86 -0.99
N GLY A 20 10.42 -10.58 -1.27
CA GLY A 20 11.66 -10.12 -1.88
C GLY A 20 12.89 -10.20 -0.96
N PRO A 21 14.08 -9.89 -1.48
CA PRO A 21 15.36 -10.12 -0.80
C PRO A 21 15.56 -9.32 0.49
N TYR A 22 14.81 -8.22 0.66
CA TYR A 22 14.90 -7.33 1.82
C TYR A 22 14.10 -7.82 3.03
N HIS A 23 12.97 -8.50 2.79
CA HIS A 23 12.07 -9.00 3.84
C HIS A 23 12.11 -10.51 4.00
N ARG A 24 12.18 -11.24 2.87
CA ARG A 24 12.23 -12.71 2.82
C ARG A 24 11.12 -13.38 3.64
N LEU A 25 9.94 -12.73 3.69
CA LEU A 25 8.78 -13.27 4.40
C LEU A 25 8.33 -14.56 3.72
N LYS A 26 7.84 -15.53 4.50
CA LYS A 26 7.30 -16.77 3.97
C LYS A 26 6.10 -16.46 3.07
N GLY A 27 5.93 -17.25 2.01
CA GLY A 27 4.84 -17.03 1.03
C GLY A 27 3.44 -17.08 1.65
N THR A 28 3.21 -17.88 2.68
CA THR A 28 1.94 -17.92 3.40
C THR A 28 1.68 -16.60 4.15
N GLU A 29 2.69 -16.11 4.87
CA GLU A 29 2.62 -14.89 5.65
C GLU A 29 2.46 -13.64 4.77
N SER A 30 3.21 -13.55 3.66
CA SER A 30 3.07 -12.44 2.71
C SER A 30 1.69 -12.42 2.04
N GLN A 31 1.11 -13.60 1.77
CA GLN A 31 -0.25 -13.71 1.26
C GLN A 31 -1.31 -13.31 2.29
N GLU A 32 -1.14 -13.68 3.56
CA GLU A 32 -2.08 -13.30 4.63
C GLU A 32 -2.12 -11.77 4.80
N ILE A 33 -0.94 -11.13 4.79
CA ILE A 33 -0.85 -9.67 4.84
C ILE A 33 -1.51 -9.05 3.60
N ALA A 34 -1.21 -9.55 2.40
CA ALA A 34 -1.84 -9.04 1.18
C ALA A 34 -3.36 -9.20 1.20
N ARG A 35 -3.90 -10.32 1.74
CA ARG A 35 -5.34 -10.51 1.92
C ARG A 35 -5.93 -9.52 2.91
N ALA A 36 -5.20 -9.19 3.98
CA ALA A 36 -5.66 -8.19 4.94
C ALA A 36 -5.75 -6.80 4.31
N VAL A 37 -4.72 -6.37 3.58
CA VAL A 37 -4.69 -5.08 2.88
C VAL A 37 -5.81 -4.98 1.83
N ARG A 38 -6.07 -6.05 1.07
CA ARG A 38 -7.16 -6.09 0.07
C ARG A 38 -8.57 -5.91 0.64
N ARG A 39 -8.77 -6.12 1.95
CA ARG A 39 -10.07 -5.92 2.60
C ARG A 39 -10.28 -4.48 3.06
N TRP A 40 -9.29 -3.60 2.93
CA TRP A 40 -9.44 -2.21 3.32
C TRP A 40 -10.37 -1.48 2.37
N ARG A 41 -11.44 -0.90 2.93
CA ARG A 41 -12.45 -0.20 2.15
C ARG A 41 -11.86 1.09 1.57
N GLY A 42 -12.10 1.32 0.28
CA GLY A 42 -11.67 2.54 -0.41
C GLY A 42 -10.19 2.55 -0.82
N LEU A 43 -9.46 1.44 -0.64
CA LEU A 43 -8.08 1.35 -1.06
C LEU A 43 -7.97 1.03 -2.55
N VAL A 44 -7.23 1.87 -3.28
CA VAL A 44 -6.88 1.64 -4.68
C VAL A 44 -5.77 0.60 -4.74
N HIS A 45 -5.93 -0.45 -5.57
CA HIS A 45 -5.05 -1.61 -5.48
C HIS A 45 -3.76 -1.47 -6.29
N GLY A 46 -3.73 -0.60 -7.29
CA GLY A 46 -2.55 -0.37 -8.11
C GLY A 46 -2.58 0.95 -8.86
N HIS A 47 -1.43 1.33 -9.40
CA HIS A 47 -1.22 2.62 -10.06
C HIS A 47 -2.20 2.91 -11.21
N ARG A 48 -2.69 1.88 -11.92
CA ARG A 48 -3.64 2.07 -13.04
C ARG A 48 -5.05 2.42 -12.60
N GLU A 49 -5.43 2.01 -11.39
CA GLU A 49 -6.72 2.32 -10.80
C GLU A 49 -6.68 3.67 -10.07
N PHE A 50 -5.49 4.20 -9.82
CA PHE A 50 -5.31 5.44 -9.09
C PHE A 50 -5.62 6.64 -9.98
N GLN A 51 -6.67 7.37 -9.60
CA GLN A 51 -7.04 8.62 -10.23
C GLN A 51 -6.78 9.73 -9.22
N VAL A 52 -5.92 10.66 -9.60
CA VAL A 52 -5.76 11.91 -8.84
C VAL A 52 -6.97 12.77 -9.18
N PRO A 53 -7.79 13.18 -8.20
CA PRO A 53 -8.90 14.07 -8.46
C PRO A 53 -8.37 15.45 -8.88
N ASP A 54 -9.01 16.06 -9.88
CA ASP A 54 -8.63 17.40 -10.39
C ASP A 54 -8.90 18.51 -9.36
N ALA A 55 -9.87 18.28 -8.47
CA ALA A 55 -10.23 19.17 -7.37
C ALA A 55 -10.76 18.36 -6.19
N ILE A 56 -10.64 18.93 -4.98
CA ILE A 56 -11.24 18.39 -3.76
C ILE A 56 -12.39 19.33 -3.37
N GLU A 57 -13.59 18.79 -3.17
CA GLU A 57 -14.77 19.59 -2.81
C GLU A 57 -14.61 20.30 -1.46
N GLU A 58 -13.94 19.65 -0.52
CA GLU A 58 -13.67 20.19 0.81
C GLU A 58 -12.15 20.40 1.02
N PRO A 59 -11.74 21.57 1.54
CA PRO A 59 -10.35 21.80 1.89
C PRO A 59 -9.88 20.80 2.95
N ILE A 60 -8.77 20.11 2.68
CA ILE A 60 -8.09 19.31 3.68
C ILE A 60 -7.24 20.28 4.51
N ALA A 61 -7.62 20.54 5.76
CA ALA A 61 -6.97 21.54 6.63
C ALA A 61 -5.45 21.35 6.79
N ALA A 62 -4.93 20.14 6.55
CA ALA A 62 -3.51 19.82 6.61
C ALA A 62 -2.73 20.14 5.31
N LEU A 63 -3.42 20.52 4.23
CA LEU A 63 -2.81 20.90 2.95
C LEU A 63 -2.83 22.43 2.79
N PRO A 64 -1.74 23.05 2.30
CA PRO A 64 -1.74 24.47 1.97
C PRO A 64 -2.69 24.75 0.80
N LEU A 65 -3.35 25.92 0.85
CA LEU A 65 -4.19 26.45 -0.23
C LEU A 65 -3.35 27.08 -1.34
#